data_AF-A0A660QYM0-F1
#
_entry.id   AF-A0A660QYM0-F1
#
_cell.length_a   1.000
_cell.length_b   1.000
_cell.length_c   1.000
_cell.angle_alpha   90.00
_cell.angle_beta   90.00
_cell.angle_gamma   90.00
#
_symmetry.space_group_name_H-M   'P 1'
#
loop_
_entity.id
_entity.type
_entity.pdbx_description
1 polymer ?
#
loop_
_entity_poly.entity_id
_entity_poly.type
_entity_poly.pdbx_seq_one_letter_code
_entity_poly.pdbx_strand_id
1 'polypeptide(L)'
;MNCPVCNNSRLNTAIYESQEIDYCQKCGGIWFDKGELFAIVNGLLSKGKIDPQTVKEAYRDRLISPEKEHSIKRGCPRCRMEMNLVNYSYDSNIIIDKCSSCDGIWTDAGEMRSVAKYIKGNPEVYSYAKALTEVSDACRKSRSKKGRIIASLIALVYLMVGFSGMGLEGLFKALGFVFAPLAFIFYGEALGDVTGGRLRATFIAPIITKSSPGSIVVFLGWVWLVFAPIAIFAILKWGV
;
A
#
# COMPACT_ATOMS: atom_id res chain seq x y z
N MET A 1 -2.06 -9.21 13.54
CA MET A 1 -1.90 -10.43 12.71
C MET A 1 -1.24 -11.49 13.58
N ASN A 2 -1.39 -12.78 13.26
CA ASN A 2 -0.77 -13.87 14.04
C ASN A 2 0.44 -14.42 13.28
N CYS A 3 1.47 -14.83 14.03
CA CYS A 3 2.65 -15.47 13.49
C CYS A 3 2.27 -16.82 12.86
N PRO A 4 2.70 -17.11 11.63
CA PRO A 4 2.41 -18.37 10.95
C PRO A 4 3.31 -19.52 11.42
N VAL A 5 4.41 -19.20 12.12
CA VAL A 5 5.37 -20.18 12.66
C VAL A 5 5.08 -20.45 14.13
N CYS A 6 5.00 -19.40 14.95
CA CYS A 6 4.67 -19.51 16.37
C CYS A 6 3.15 -19.51 16.52
N ASN A 7 2.55 -20.69 16.56
CA ASN A 7 1.12 -20.88 16.75
C ASN A 7 0.59 -19.97 17.88
N ASN A 8 -0.39 -19.10 17.57
CA ASN A 8 -0.99 -18.11 18.48
C ASN A 8 -0.10 -16.97 19.03
N SER A 9 1.08 -16.69 18.48
CA SER A 9 1.79 -15.44 18.81
C SER A 9 1.26 -14.27 17.99
N ARG A 10 0.91 -13.15 18.63
CA ARG A 10 0.61 -11.90 17.93
C ARG A 10 1.90 -11.32 17.33
N LEU A 11 1.80 -10.75 16.13
CA LEU A 11 2.88 -9.96 15.52
C LEU A 11 2.89 -8.54 16.09
N ASN A 12 4.09 -8.01 16.28
CA ASN A 12 4.34 -6.66 16.75
C ASN A 12 4.68 -5.76 15.57
N THR A 13 4.15 -4.55 15.57
CA THR A 13 4.35 -3.59 14.48
C THR A 13 5.50 -2.64 14.83
N ALA A 14 6.40 -2.38 13.88
CA ALA A 14 7.49 -1.42 14.01
C ALA A 14 7.69 -0.64 12.71
N ILE A 15 8.19 0.59 12.80
CA ILE A 15 8.58 1.38 11.62
C ILE A 15 10.07 1.16 11.38
N TYR A 16 10.44 0.67 10.19
CA TYR A 16 11.81 0.44 9.78
C TYR A 16 12.05 0.95 8.36
N GLU A 17 13.08 1.78 8.15
CA GLU A 17 13.37 2.43 6.86
C GLU A 17 12.12 3.09 6.23
N SER A 18 11.34 3.79 7.06
CA SER A 18 10.08 4.46 6.69
C SER A 18 8.94 3.54 6.27
N GLN A 19 9.05 2.24 6.54
CA GLN A 19 7.99 1.27 6.27
C GLN A 19 7.48 0.62 7.55
N GLU A 20 6.18 0.37 7.62
CA GLU A 20 5.54 -0.38 8.71
C GLU A 20 5.77 -1.88 8.48
N ILE A 21 6.44 -2.56 9.40
CA ILE A 21 6.69 -4.01 9.35
C ILE A 21 6.11 -4.71 10.57
N ASP A 22 5.67 -5.94 10.39
CA ASP A 22 5.13 -6.79 11.45
C ASP A 22 6.10 -7.93 11.75
N TYR A 23 6.64 -8.01 12.97
CA TYR A 23 7.63 -9.02 13.35
C TYR A 23 7.18 -9.87 14.54
N CYS A 24 7.67 -11.10 14.61
CA CYS A 24 7.44 -12.00 15.74
C CYS A 24 8.64 -11.95 16.71
N GLN A 25 8.40 -11.63 17.98
CA GLN A 25 9.44 -11.65 19.01
C GLN A 25 9.94 -13.05 19.39
N LYS A 26 9.19 -14.11 19.05
CA LYS A 26 9.54 -15.49 19.42
C LYS A 26 10.44 -16.16 18.39
N CYS A 27 10.03 -16.20 17.12
CA CYS A 27 10.84 -16.82 16.05
C CYS A 27 11.72 -15.82 15.30
N GLY A 28 11.53 -14.50 15.47
CA GLY A 28 12.26 -13.49 14.71
C GLY A 28 11.82 -13.35 13.25
N GLY A 29 10.75 -14.04 12.83
CA GLY A 29 10.18 -13.90 11.48
C GLY A 29 9.47 -12.56 11.29
N ILE A 30 9.45 -12.09 10.05
CA ILE A 30 8.98 -10.76 9.67
C ILE A 30 8.00 -10.89 8.50
N TRP A 31 6.88 -10.18 8.61
CA TRP A 31 5.89 -10.00 7.57
C TRP A 31 6.09 -8.65 6.89
N PHE A 32 6.07 -8.68 5.56
CA PHE A 32 6.14 -7.52 4.67
C PHE A 32 4.90 -7.51 3.77
N ASP A 33 4.19 -6.39 3.72
CA ASP A 33 3.20 -6.15 2.69
C ASP A 33 3.85 -5.95 1.31
N LYS A 34 3.00 -5.92 0.27
CA LYS A 34 3.43 -5.81 -1.12
C LYS A 34 4.36 -4.61 -1.33
N GLY A 35 5.61 -4.88 -1.70
CA GLY A 35 6.62 -3.87 -2.04
C GLY A 35 7.47 -3.38 -0.87
N GLU A 36 7.11 -3.70 0.38
CA GLU A 36 7.81 -3.20 1.57
C GLU A 36 9.23 -3.77 1.70
N LEU A 37 9.41 -5.08 1.47
CA LEU A 37 10.72 -5.74 1.51
C LEU A 37 11.71 -5.05 0.56
N PHE A 38 11.30 -4.75 -0.67
CA PHE A 38 12.15 -4.07 -1.64
C PHE A 38 12.47 -2.64 -1.22
N ALA A 39 11.48 -1.88 -0.74
CA ALA A 39 11.68 -0.50 -0.27
C ALA A 39 12.71 -0.42 0.86
N ILE A 40 12.61 -1.32 1.84
CA ILE A 40 13.54 -1.40 2.96
C ILE A 40 14.95 -1.79 2.49
N VAL A 41 15.06 -2.85 1.67
CA VAL A 41 16.37 -3.29 1.15
C VAL A 41 17.03 -2.18 0.33
N ASN A 42 16.27 -1.49 -0.52
CA ASN A 42 16.76 -0.34 -1.29
C ASN A 42 17.26 0.79 -0.38
N GLY A 43 16.54 1.10 0.71
CA GLY A 43 16.97 2.08 1.71
C GLY A 43 18.28 1.70 2.40
N LEU A 44 18.42 0.42 2.77
CA LEU A 44 19.65 -0.11 3.39
C LEU A 44 20.86 -0.07 2.44
N LEU A 45 20.65 -0.41 1.16
CA LEU A 45 21.69 -0.36 0.13
C LEU A 45 22.14 1.09 -0.12
N SER A 46 21.19 2.01 -0.23
CA SER A 46 21.48 3.44 -0.44
C SER A 46 22.27 4.06 0.71
N LYS A 47 22.09 3.55 1.94
CA LYS A 47 22.80 3.99 3.15
C LYS A 47 24.13 3.24 3.39
N GLY A 48 24.49 2.28 2.53
CA GLY A 48 25.71 1.47 2.70
C GLY A 48 25.73 0.61 3.96
N LYS A 49 24.58 0.36 4.60
CA LYS A 49 24.49 -0.35 5.91
C LYS A 49 24.62 -1.87 5.82
N ILE A 50 24.78 -2.40 4.61
CA ILE A 50 24.94 -3.84 4.37
C ILE A 50 26.39 -4.06 3.98
N ASP A 51 27.13 -4.82 4.77
CA ASP A 51 28.47 -5.27 4.40
C ASP A 51 28.38 -6.27 3.24
N PRO A 52 29.17 -6.13 2.15
CA PRO A 52 29.18 -7.11 1.08
C PRO A 52 29.93 -8.35 1.58
N GLN A 53 29.22 -9.33 2.12
CA GLN A 53 29.76 -10.68 2.08
C GLN A 53 29.84 -11.11 0.62
N THR A 54 30.98 -11.68 0.22
CA THR A 54 31.13 -12.28 -1.09
C THR A 54 30.00 -13.29 -1.27
N VAL A 55 29.37 -13.34 -2.44
CA VAL A 55 28.27 -14.27 -2.77
C VAL A 55 28.56 -15.71 -2.30
N LYS A 56 29.84 -16.11 -2.25
CA LYS A 56 30.35 -17.38 -1.71
C LYS A 56 30.06 -17.64 -0.22
N GLU A 57 30.04 -16.64 0.66
CA GLU A 57 29.77 -16.81 2.09
C GLU A 57 28.27 -16.95 2.35
N ALA A 58 27.43 -16.20 1.64
CA ALA A 58 25.98 -16.39 1.64
C ALA A 58 25.57 -17.78 1.11
N TYR A 59 26.38 -18.34 0.19
CA TYR A 59 26.18 -19.68 -0.38
C TYR A 59 26.66 -20.81 0.56
N ARG A 60 27.69 -20.59 1.38
CA ARG A 60 28.24 -21.62 2.29
C ARG A 60 27.30 -21.96 3.44
N ASP A 61 26.57 -20.99 3.97
CA ASP A 61 25.70 -21.20 5.14
C ASP A 61 24.38 -21.95 4.81
N ARG A 62 24.10 -22.26 3.53
CA ARG A 62 22.91 -23.01 3.11
C ARG A 62 23.20 -24.19 2.16
N LEU A 63 24.18 -25.03 2.50
CA LEU A 63 24.08 -26.46 2.17
C LEU A 63 23.08 -27.20 3.09
N ILE A 64 22.01 -26.52 3.50
CA ILE A 64 20.87 -27.15 4.16
C ILE A 64 20.06 -27.76 3.02
N SER A 65 19.94 -29.10 3.02
CA SER A 65 19.17 -29.83 2.02
C SER A 65 17.78 -29.20 1.85
N PRO A 66 17.34 -28.87 0.61
CA PRO A 66 16.05 -28.22 0.35
C PRO A 66 14.83 -28.99 0.87
N GLU A 67 15.00 -30.24 1.28
CA GLU A 67 13.93 -31.20 1.54
C GLU A 67 13.40 -31.21 2.99
N LYS A 68 14.10 -30.63 3.98
CA LYS A 68 13.81 -30.96 5.40
C LYS A 68 13.14 -29.91 6.28
N GLU A 69 13.05 -28.64 5.91
CA GLU A 69 12.57 -27.60 6.87
C GLU A 69 11.45 -26.68 6.36
N HIS A 70 11.14 -26.72 5.06
CA HIS A 70 10.11 -25.88 4.44
C HIS A 70 8.88 -26.65 3.94
N SER A 71 8.67 -27.92 4.34
CA SER A 71 7.50 -28.69 3.89
C SER A 71 6.17 -28.28 4.55
N ILE A 72 6.20 -27.42 5.58
CA ILE A 72 5.00 -26.98 6.29
C ILE A 72 4.41 -25.76 5.58
N LYS A 73 3.26 -25.96 4.95
CA LYS A 73 2.48 -24.85 4.37
C LYS A 73 2.04 -23.89 5.46
N ARG A 74 2.43 -22.62 5.31
CA ARG A 74 2.14 -21.55 6.27
C ARG A 74 0.95 -20.72 5.79
N GLY A 75 0.05 -20.36 6.69
CA GLY A 75 -1.05 -19.44 6.40
C GLY A 75 -0.59 -17.98 6.41
N CYS A 76 -1.03 -17.17 5.45
CA CYS A 76 -0.72 -15.75 5.39
C CYS A 76 -1.25 -15.01 6.64
N PRO A 77 -0.41 -14.26 7.38
CA PRO A 77 -0.85 -13.50 8.56
C PRO A 77 -1.94 -12.46 8.28
N ARG A 78 -2.02 -12.00 7.04
CA ARG A 78 -2.96 -10.96 6.57
C ARG A 78 -4.29 -11.51 6.08
N CYS A 79 -4.26 -12.46 5.14
CA CYS A 79 -5.47 -12.98 4.48
C CYS A 79 -5.76 -14.46 4.77
N ARG A 80 -4.90 -15.14 5.54
CA ARG A 80 -5.00 -16.56 5.93
C ARG A 80 -4.88 -17.59 4.80
N MET A 81 -4.74 -17.15 3.55
CA MET A 81 -4.44 -18.02 2.41
C MET A 81 -3.10 -18.73 2.59
N GLU A 82 -2.99 -19.96 2.10
CA GLU A 82 -1.70 -20.67 2.08
C GLU A 82 -0.66 -19.89 1.26
N MET A 83 0.53 -19.72 1.83
CA MET A 83 1.67 -19.11 1.16
C MET A 83 2.43 -20.15 0.36
N ASN A 84 3.01 -19.71 -0.75
CA ASN A 84 3.86 -20.52 -1.60
C ASN A 84 5.31 -20.23 -1.33
N LEU A 85 6.12 -21.28 -1.30
CA LEU A 85 7.56 -21.16 -1.17
C LEU A 85 8.13 -20.81 -2.53
N VAL A 86 8.87 -19.72 -2.60
CA VAL A 86 9.49 -19.23 -3.83
C VAL A 86 10.96 -18.96 -3.59
N ASN A 87 11.80 -19.33 -4.56
CA ASN A 87 13.18 -18.89 -4.58
C ASN A 87 13.20 -17.41 -4.97
N TYR A 88 13.71 -16.54 -4.09
CA TYR A 88 13.82 -15.12 -4.35
C TYR A 88 14.68 -14.90 -5.61
N SER A 89 14.23 -14.03 -6.52
CA SER A 89 14.90 -13.82 -7.82
C SER A 89 15.13 -15.09 -8.66
N TYR A 90 14.40 -16.18 -8.39
CA TYR A 90 14.47 -17.50 -9.06
C TYR A 90 15.77 -18.30 -8.85
N ASP A 91 16.92 -17.65 -8.67
CA ASP A 91 18.24 -18.29 -8.59
C ASP A 91 19.04 -17.95 -7.32
N SER A 92 18.48 -17.17 -6.38
CA SER A 92 19.22 -16.74 -5.19
C SER A 92 19.48 -17.84 -4.16
N ASN A 93 18.75 -18.95 -4.25
CA ASN A 93 18.64 -20.00 -3.23
C ASN A 93 18.14 -19.49 -1.87
N ILE A 94 17.48 -18.33 -1.86
CA ILE A 94 16.80 -17.79 -0.69
C ILE A 94 15.33 -18.14 -0.85
N ILE A 95 14.89 -19.19 -0.15
CA ILE A 95 13.49 -19.58 -0.11
C ILE A 95 12.74 -18.61 0.80
N ILE A 96 11.65 -18.02 0.30
CA ILE A 96 10.76 -17.15 1.07
C ILE A 96 9.31 -17.59 0.87
N ASP A 97 8.46 -17.25 1.82
CA ASP A 97 7.02 -17.51 1.75
C ASP A 97 6.30 -16.32 1.09
N LYS A 98 5.68 -16.53 -0.06
CA LYS A 98 4.90 -15.51 -0.78
C LYS A 98 3.42 -15.85 -0.81
N CYS A 99 2.59 -14.91 -0.38
CA CYS A 99 1.14 -15.02 -0.49
C CYS A 99 0.68 -14.71 -1.93
N SER A 100 -0.11 -15.61 -2.52
CA SER A 100 -0.69 -15.44 -3.86
C SER A 100 -1.86 -14.45 -3.92
N SER A 101 -2.51 -14.18 -2.78
CA SER A 101 -3.70 -13.32 -2.72
C SER A 101 -3.36 -11.85 -2.49
N CYS A 102 -2.49 -11.55 -1.52
CA CYS A 102 -2.16 -10.17 -1.14
C CYS A 102 -0.75 -9.73 -1.57
N ASP A 103 0.00 -10.58 -2.28
CA ASP A 103 1.41 -10.37 -2.67
C ASP A 103 2.37 -10.07 -1.50
N GLY A 104 1.95 -10.35 -0.26
CA GLY A 104 2.79 -10.18 0.92
C GLY A 104 3.83 -11.28 1.05
N ILE A 105 4.92 -10.96 1.73
CA ILE A 105 6.08 -11.83 1.89
C ILE A 105 6.33 -12.07 3.38
N TRP A 106 6.48 -13.33 3.76
CA TRP A 106 7.02 -13.72 5.04
C TRP A 106 8.47 -14.15 4.88
N THR A 107 9.32 -13.67 5.78
CA THR A 107 10.73 -14.05 5.86
C THR A 107 11.03 -14.59 7.26
N ASP A 108 11.71 -15.71 7.34
CA ASP A 108 12.21 -16.21 8.63
C ASP A 108 13.41 -15.38 9.12
N ALA A 109 13.81 -15.63 10.36
CA ALA A 109 14.90 -14.90 11.00
C ALA A 109 16.18 -14.93 10.12
N GLY A 110 16.65 -13.74 9.74
CA GLY A 110 17.86 -13.58 8.93
C GLY A 110 17.65 -13.63 7.41
N GLU A 111 16.51 -14.10 6.91
CA GLU A 111 16.27 -14.23 5.46
C GLU A 111 16.20 -12.88 4.75
N MET A 112 15.56 -11.89 5.38
CA MET A 112 15.57 -10.50 4.89
C MET A 112 17.01 -9.99 4.69
N ARG A 113 17.93 -10.32 5.61
CA ARG A 113 19.34 -9.93 5.49
C ARG A 113 20.01 -10.66 4.32
N SER A 114 19.69 -11.93 4.09
CA SER A 114 20.16 -12.69 2.93
C SER A 114 19.69 -12.08 1.61
N VAL A 115 18.42 -11.67 1.53
CA VAL A 115 17.87 -10.96 0.36
C VAL A 115 18.65 -9.68 0.10
N ALA A 116 18.90 -8.89 1.16
CA ALA A 116 19.62 -7.63 1.05
C ALA A 116 21.07 -7.81 0.57
N LYS A 117 21.76 -8.84 1.06
CA LYS A 117 23.10 -9.23 0.59
C LYS A 117 23.09 -9.70 -0.87
N TYR A 118 22.12 -10.54 -1.25
CA TYR A 118 21.99 -11.04 -2.62
C TYR A 118 21.79 -9.90 -3.62
N ILE A 119 20.91 -8.93 -3.32
CA ILE A 119 20.72 -7.75 -4.19
C ILE A 119 22.00 -6.92 -4.28
N LYS A 120 22.73 -6.73 -3.16
CA LYS A 120 24.01 -6.01 -3.18
C LYS A 120 25.06 -6.70 -4.06
N GLY A 121 25.11 -8.04 -4.02
CA GLY A 121 26.04 -8.86 -4.80
C GLY A 121 25.69 -8.97 -6.29
N ASN A 122 24.44 -8.69 -6.68
CA ASN A 122 23.94 -8.81 -8.04
C ASN A 122 23.36 -7.47 -8.54
N PRO A 123 24.21 -6.53 -9.00
CA PRO A 123 23.79 -5.18 -9.39
C PRO A 123 22.81 -5.17 -10.58
N GLU A 124 22.86 -6.17 -11.47
CA GLU A 124 21.91 -6.29 -12.59
C GLU A 124 20.48 -6.58 -12.10
N VAL A 125 20.32 -7.43 -11.10
CA VAL A 125 19.02 -7.72 -10.48
C VAL A 125 18.47 -6.45 -9.82
N TYR A 126 19.33 -5.70 -9.13
CA TYR A 126 18.97 -4.44 -8.51
C TYR A 126 18.50 -3.40 -9.53
N SER A 127 19.22 -3.22 -10.64
CA SER A 127 18.89 -2.22 -11.66
C SER A 127 17.54 -2.54 -12.33
N TYR A 128 17.28 -3.81 -12.62
CA TYR A 128 16.00 -4.26 -13.17
C TYR A 128 14.85 -4.03 -12.20
N ALA A 129 14.99 -4.46 -10.94
CA ALA A 129 13.96 -4.26 -9.93
C ALA A 129 13.66 -2.77 -9.70
N LYS A 130 14.70 -1.94 -9.65
CA LYS A 130 14.55 -0.47 -9.54
C LYS A 130 13.81 0.10 -10.74
N ALA A 131 14.19 -0.26 -11.97
CA ALA A 131 13.53 0.20 -13.17
C ALA A 131 12.03 -0.16 -13.20
N LEU A 132 11.66 -1.38 -12.78
CA LEU A 132 10.25 -1.78 -12.68
C LEU A 132 9.46 -0.92 -11.68
N THR A 133 10.04 -0.64 -10.51
CA THR A 133 9.39 0.20 -9.50
C THR A 133 9.21 1.64 -9.99
N GLU A 134 10.23 2.23 -10.61
CA GLU A 134 10.17 3.59 -11.16
C GLU A 134 9.12 3.72 -12.27
N VAL A 135 9.02 2.73 -13.16
CA VAL A 135 7.96 2.70 -14.20
C VAL A 135 6.58 2.62 -13.56
N SER A 136 6.41 1.75 -12.56
CA SER A 136 5.12 1.60 -11.88
C SER A 136 4.68 2.89 -11.17
N ASP A 137 5.61 3.59 -10.51
CA ASP A 137 5.35 4.86 -9.84
C ASP A 137 5.09 5.99 -10.83
N ALA A 138 5.82 6.03 -11.95
CA ALA A 138 5.57 6.98 -13.03
C ALA A 138 4.16 6.80 -13.61
N CYS A 139 3.72 5.55 -13.87
CA CYS A 139 2.36 5.26 -14.32
C CYS A 139 1.31 5.65 -13.27
N ARG A 140 1.55 5.36 -11.98
CA ARG A 140 0.66 5.76 -10.88
C ARG A 140 0.49 7.27 -10.82
N LYS A 141 1.59 8.02 -10.85
CA LYS A 141 1.60 9.49 -10.82
C LYS A 141 0.93 10.09 -12.05
N SER A 142 1.16 9.51 -13.24
CA SER A 142 0.51 9.92 -14.48
C SER A 142 -1.02 9.73 -14.45
N ARG A 143 -1.49 8.57 -13.96
CA ARG A 143 -2.92 8.28 -13.78
C ARG A 143 -3.58 9.25 -12.78
N SER A 144 -2.91 9.50 -11.65
CA SER A 144 -3.37 10.49 -10.65
C SER A 144 -3.50 11.90 -11.25
N LYS A 145 -2.53 12.35 -12.06
CA LYS A 145 -2.57 13.65 -12.74
C LYS A 145 -3.74 13.78 -13.71
N LYS A 146 -3.98 12.77 -14.55
CA LYS A 146 -5.12 12.76 -15.50
C LYS A 146 -6.46 12.81 -14.76
N GLY A 147 -6.62 12.05 -13.67
CA GLY A 147 -7.82 12.08 -12.85
C GLY A 147 -8.13 13.47 -12.28
N ARG A 148 -7.13 14.15 -11.73
CA ARG A 148 -7.28 15.52 -11.20
C ARG A 148 -7.74 16.52 -12.26
N ILE A 149 -7.20 16.43 -13.49
CA ILE A 149 -7.62 17.29 -14.61
C ILE A 149 -9.09 17.06 -14.96
N ILE A 150 -9.50 15.79 -15.12
CA ILE A 150 -10.90 15.46 -15.46
C ILE A 150 -11.85 15.94 -14.35
N ALA A 151 -11.49 15.72 -13.08
CA ALA A 151 -12.29 16.19 -11.95
C ALA A 151 -12.44 17.72 -11.94
N SER A 152 -11.38 18.48 -12.23
CA SER A 152 -11.43 19.94 -12.35
C SER A 152 -12.33 20.40 -13.51
N LEU A 153 -12.34 19.69 -14.65
CA LEU A 153 -13.22 20.01 -15.77
C LEU A 153 -14.69 19.77 -15.41
N ILE A 154 -15.01 18.65 -14.76
CA ILE A 154 -16.38 18.35 -14.29
C ILE A 154 -16.84 19.39 -13.27
N ALA A 155 -15.98 19.72 -12.31
CA ALA A 155 -16.22 20.78 -11.33
C ALA A 155 -16.55 22.14 -11.99
N LEU A 156 -15.76 22.52 -13.01
CA LEU A 156 -15.99 23.77 -13.75
C LEU A 156 -17.37 23.76 -14.44
N VAL A 157 -17.75 22.64 -15.04
CA VAL A 157 -19.08 22.48 -15.66
C VAL A 157 -20.19 22.67 -14.62
N TYR A 158 -20.07 22.11 -13.41
CA TYR A 158 -21.07 22.33 -12.36
C TYR A 158 -21.16 23.78 -11.91
N LEU A 159 -20.03 24.49 -11.80
CA LEU A 159 -20.02 25.91 -11.46
C LEU A 159 -20.68 26.74 -12.55
N MET A 160 -20.43 26.44 -13.83
CA MET A 160 -21.07 27.14 -14.95
C MET A 160 -22.58 26.89 -14.99
N VAL A 161 -23.02 25.64 -14.86
CA VAL A 161 -24.46 25.29 -14.84
C VAL A 161 -25.18 25.93 -13.66
N GLY A 162 -24.57 25.90 -12.47
CA GLY A 162 -25.13 26.53 -11.27
C GLY A 162 -25.28 28.05 -11.42
N PHE A 163 -24.27 28.70 -12.01
CA PHE A 163 -24.31 30.13 -12.30
C PHE A 163 -25.38 30.50 -13.34
N SER A 164 -25.48 29.74 -14.44
CA SER A 164 -26.47 30.01 -15.49
C SER A 164 -27.92 29.76 -15.06
N GLY A 165 -28.17 28.80 -14.16
CA GLY A 165 -29.52 28.44 -13.74
C GLY A 165 -30.11 29.32 -12.63
N MET A 166 -29.30 29.71 -11.63
CA MET A 166 -29.77 30.39 -10.42
C MET A 166 -28.92 31.61 -10.02
N GLY A 167 -28.06 32.10 -10.92
CA GLY A 167 -27.19 33.24 -10.66
C GLY A 167 -26.19 33.00 -9.53
N LEU A 168 -25.96 34.01 -8.70
CA LEU A 168 -24.96 33.96 -7.63
C LEU A 168 -25.29 32.93 -6.54
N GLU A 169 -26.57 32.73 -6.24
CA GLU A 169 -27.02 31.76 -5.22
C GLU A 169 -26.74 30.31 -5.66
N GLY A 170 -26.97 30.01 -6.94
CA GLY A 170 -26.62 28.71 -7.54
C GLY A 170 -25.13 28.43 -7.52
N LEU A 171 -24.31 29.46 -7.76
CA LEU A 171 -22.86 29.36 -7.71
C LEU A 171 -22.35 28.98 -6.31
N PHE A 172 -22.87 29.59 -5.24
CA PHE A 172 -22.47 29.24 -3.87
C PHE A 172 -22.86 27.81 -3.49
N LYS A 173 -24.06 27.35 -3.89
CA LYS A 173 -24.50 25.96 -3.68
C LYS A 173 -23.61 24.97 -4.44
N ALA A 174 -23.26 25.29 -5.69
CA ALA A 174 -22.35 24.47 -6.50
C ALA A 174 -20.93 24.42 -5.91
N LEU A 175 -20.41 25.54 -5.38
CA LEU A 175 -19.10 25.58 -4.72
C LEU A 175 -19.05 24.67 -3.49
N GLY A 176 -20.05 24.74 -2.61
CA GLY A 176 -20.12 23.88 -1.43
C GLY A 176 -20.16 22.38 -1.78
N PHE A 177 -20.80 22.05 -2.89
CA PHE A 177 -20.94 20.68 -3.35
C PHE A 177 -19.67 20.11 -4.02
N VAL A 178 -18.95 20.94 -4.76
CA VAL A 178 -17.77 20.53 -5.53
C VAL A 178 -16.51 20.52 -4.68
N PHE A 179 -16.44 21.35 -3.65
CA PHE A 179 -15.25 21.49 -2.80
C PHE A 179 -14.85 20.18 -2.11
N ALA A 180 -15.79 19.52 -1.42
CA ALA A 180 -15.52 18.29 -0.68
C ALA A 180 -15.03 17.11 -1.57
N PRO A 181 -15.69 16.77 -2.69
CA PRO A 181 -15.21 15.71 -3.57
C PRO A 181 -13.89 16.06 -4.26
N LEU A 182 -13.66 17.33 -4.62
CA LEU A 182 -12.35 17.76 -5.13
C LEU A 182 -11.25 17.60 -4.07
N ALA A 183 -11.52 17.95 -2.82
CA ALA A 183 -10.57 17.73 -1.73
C ALA A 183 -10.20 16.24 -1.60
N PHE A 184 -11.18 15.34 -1.73
CA PHE A 184 -10.93 13.89 -1.68
C PHE A 184 -10.12 13.38 -2.89
N ILE A 185 -10.36 13.92 -4.09
CA ILE A 185 -9.63 13.51 -5.31
C ILE A 185 -8.19 14.07 -5.30
N PHE A 186 -8.00 15.30 -4.84
CA PHE A 186 -6.69 15.95 -4.86
C PHE A 186 -5.82 15.53 -3.68
N TYR A 187 -6.42 15.33 -2.50
CA TYR A 187 -5.70 15.03 -1.26
C TYR A 187 -6.00 13.62 -0.71
N GLY A 188 -6.57 12.73 -1.51
CA GLY A 188 -6.97 11.40 -1.03
C GLY A 188 -5.85 10.55 -0.44
N GLU A 189 -4.60 10.72 -0.88
CA GLU A 189 -3.44 10.09 -0.24
C GLU A 189 -3.20 10.64 1.17
N ALA A 190 -3.14 11.98 1.31
CA ALA A 190 -2.96 12.63 2.62
C ALA A 190 -4.14 12.39 3.58
N LEU A 191 -5.36 12.30 3.06
CA LEU A 191 -6.57 12.03 3.84
C LEU A 191 -6.72 10.55 4.21
N GLY A 192 -6.22 9.64 3.37
CA GLY A 192 -6.22 8.19 3.63
C GLY A 192 -5.26 7.78 4.74
N ASP A 193 -4.14 8.52 4.89
CA ASP A 193 -3.11 8.29 5.91
C ASP A 193 -3.47 8.89 7.28
N VAL A 194 -4.60 9.59 7.41
CA VAL A 194 -5.03 10.15 8.71
C VAL A 194 -5.53 9.03 9.62
N THR A 195 -4.69 8.63 10.57
CA THR A 195 -5.04 7.71 11.67
C THR A 195 -5.36 8.49 12.95
N GLY A 196 -6.35 8.04 13.73
CA GLY A 196 -6.55 8.54 15.11
C GLY A 196 -7.41 9.80 15.31
N GLY A 197 -8.06 10.33 14.27
CA GLY A 197 -9.00 11.44 14.41
C GLY A 197 -10.33 11.01 15.04
N ARG A 198 -10.73 11.60 16.18
CA ARG A 198 -12.13 11.57 16.63
C ARG A 198 -12.93 12.56 15.79
N LEU A 199 -13.74 12.08 14.86
CA LEU A 199 -14.80 12.89 14.25
C LEU A 199 -15.80 13.27 15.36
N ARG A 200 -15.65 14.48 15.91
CA ARG A 200 -16.43 15.00 17.05
C ARG A 200 -17.90 15.29 16.71
N ALA A 201 -18.33 15.02 15.47
CA ALA A 201 -19.60 15.48 14.93
C ALA A 201 -20.78 14.50 15.10
N THR A 202 -20.56 13.24 15.50
CA THR A 202 -21.66 12.28 15.73
C THR A 202 -21.30 11.28 16.83
N PHE A 203 -22.25 10.98 17.72
CA PHE A 203 -22.13 10.05 18.85
C PHE A 203 -21.86 8.57 18.44
N ILE A 204 -21.67 8.29 17.14
CA ILE A 204 -21.41 6.97 16.56
C ILE A 204 -20.30 7.05 15.49
N ALA A 205 -19.22 7.82 15.72
CA ALA A 205 -18.07 7.78 14.82
C ALA A 205 -17.14 6.62 15.21
N PRO A 206 -16.94 5.59 14.35
CA PRO A 206 -15.99 4.53 14.63
C PRO A 206 -14.57 5.11 14.72
N ILE A 207 -13.79 4.66 15.70
CA ILE A 207 -12.38 5.03 15.82
C ILE A 207 -11.66 4.44 14.60
N ILE A 208 -11.05 5.31 13.79
CA ILE A 208 -10.25 4.89 12.62
C ILE A 208 -8.96 4.25 13.15
N THR A 209 -8.96 2.91 13.28
CA THR A 209 -7.82 2.13 13.79
C THR A 209 -6.80 1.76 12.71
N LYS A 210 -7.07 2.04 11.43
CA LYS A 210 -6.17 1.80 10.29
C LYS A 210 -6.32 2.88 9.22
N SER A 211 -5.22 3.22 8.55
CA SER A 211 -5.24 4.07 7.36
C SER A 211 -6.09 3.42 6.27
N SER A 212 -6.91 4.22 5.60
CA SER A 212 -7.64 3.78 4.41
C SER A 212 -6.72 3.99 3.20
N PRO A 213 -6.54 3.01 2.30
CA PRO A 213 -5.77 3.22 1.09
C PRO A 213 -6.25 4.49 0.40
N GLY A 214 -5.35 5.43 0.10
CA GLY A 214 -5.73 6.72 -0.51
C GLY A 214 -6.54 6.57 -1.81
N SER A 215 -6.39 5.43 -2.51
CA SER A 215 -7.21 5.05 -3.66
C SER A 215 -8.71 4.95 -3.34
N ILE A 216 -9.10 4.50 -2.16
CA ILE A 216 -10.51 4.41 -1.72
C ILE A 216 -11.06 5.81 -1.49
N VAL A 217 -10.29 6.69 -0.85
CA VAL A 217 -10.71 8.08 -0.62
C VAL A 217 -10.90 8.82 -1.94
N VAL A 218 -9.96 8.65 -2.88
CA VAL A 218 -10.09 9.20 -4.24
C VAL A 218 -11.33 8.62 -4.95
N PHE A 219 -11.60 7.31 -4.81
CA PHE A 219 -12.78 6.68 -5.40
C PHE A 219 -14.09 7.26 -4.85
N LEU A 220 -14.20 7.45 -3.53
CA LEU A 220 -15.36 8.07 -2.91
C LEU A 220 -15.56 9.51 -3.39
N GLY A 221 -14.47 10.26 -3.58
CA GLY A 221 -14.51 11.58 -4.20
C GLY A 221 -15.10 11.56 -5.61
N TRP A 222 -14.72 10.58 -6.43
CA TRP A 222 -15.30 10.37 -7.77
C TRP A 222 -16.78 9.99 -7.74
N VAL A 223 -17.16 9.07 -6.87
CA VAL A 223 -18.57 8.67 -6.71
C VAL A 223 -19.41 9.89 -6.34
N TRP A 224 -18.95 10.68 -5.38
CA TRP A 224 -19.65 11.89 -4.97
C TRP A 224 -19.71 12.91 -6.14
N LEU A 225 -18.58 13.22 -6.77
CA LEU A 225 -18.52 14.20 -7.86
C LEU A 225 -19.46 13.84 -9.01
N VAL A 226 -19.56 12.55 -9.39
CA VAL A 226 -20.33 12.10 -10.55
C VAL A 226 -21.81 11.85 -10.26
N PHE A 227 -22.14 11.24 -9.10
CA PHE A 227 -23.50 10.76 -8.84
C PHE A 227 -24.36 11.74 -8.07
N ALA A 228 -23.79 12.66 -7.30
CA ALA A 228 -24.61 13.52 -6.48
C ALA A 228 -25.40 14.62 -7.25
N PRO A 229 -25.09 15.01 -8.51
CA PRO A 229 -26.02 15.79 -9.34
C PRO A 229 -27.30 15.04 -9.69
N ILE A 230 -27.26 13.70 -9.80
CA ILE A 230 -28.46 12.86 -10.01
C ILE A 230 -29.35 12.94 -8.77
N ALA A 231 -28.74 12.90 -7.57
CA ALA A 231 -29.44 13.06 -6.31
C ALA A 231 -30.03 14.48 -6.17
N ILE A 232 -29.30 15.53 -6.55
CA ILE A 232 -29.79 16.91 -6.52
C ILE A 232 -30.91 17.14 -7.53
N PHE A 233 -30.81 16.60 -8.75
CA PHE A 233 -31.88 16.70 -9.74
C PHE A 233 -33.13 15.92 -9.30
N ALA A 234 -32.96 14.80 -8.60
CA ALA A 234 -34.05 14.07 -7.98
C ALA A 234 -34.71 14.88 -6.84
N ILE A 235 -33.91 15.51 -5.97
CA ILE A 235 -34.40 16.32 -4.84
C ILE A 235 -35.04 17.64 -5.30
N LEU A 236 -34.48 18.33 -6.30
CA LEU A 236 -35.05 19.58 -6.84
C LEU A 236 -36.34 19.35 -7.64
N LYS A 237 -36.51 18.18 -8.25
CA LYS A 237 -37.71 17.84 -9.02
C LYS A 237 -38.81 17.22 -8.14
N TRP A 238 -38.44 16.66 -6.98
CA TRP A 238 -39.34 16.08 -5.99
C TRP A 238 -39.15 16.83 -4.67
N GLY A 239 -39.72 18.04 -4.60
CA GLY A 239 -39.63 18.88 -3.41
C GLY A 239 -40.13 18.13 -2.16
N VAL A 240 -39.23 17.95 -1.20
CA VAL A 240 -39.53 17.72 0.21
C VAL A 240 -39.12 18.98 0.95
#